data_AF-A0A673L182-F1
#
_entry.id   AF-A0A673L182-F1
#
_cell.length_a   1.000
_cell.length_b   1.000
_cell.length_c   1.000
_cell.angle_alpha   90.00
_cell.angle_beta   90.00
_cell.angle_gamma   90.00
#
_symmetry.space_group_name_H-M   'P 1'
#
loop_
_entity.id
_entity.type
_entity.pdbx_description
1 polymer ?
#
loop_
_entity_poly.entity_id
_entity_poly.type
_entity_poly.pdbx_seq_one_letter_code
_entity_poly.pdbx_strand_id
1 'polypeptide(L)'
;MSGDIVLDYPVESEFVKALKEAQSKEDSTCVQTLLTEASKENPNIIIELSNDDWMKDPDVELPPAVLLGLRNLLKRNYIDVDVFYNVSREELEWQAHTDTNFGPSGLWSLEYKRELTSPLCIAAAQGFSECLQYLLEHGAHPNLIAGGKAALHEACANANTECVELLLEHGANPNQMTDEGLTALHLCRTPQSLRCAKALVRYGAKVNSPSEEEDETPLHVASRHGLPHHAQLYLRFGACVNHSSSSGETPLGVVCGVAPEKTDDSQDEQYLEICRLLLAYGAKINSSDKERRSPLHKAARNVQLKLAELLLDHGADINAIDYNGCSPLSSVLQSSVVRQGWEPHRVVQTLLNRGSIKVWPQALLKVLTACAEAPKTVEILFNSYTLVPVTYKWVEAIPEDIFHLHRTFYESLFALEYKPRSLQHLCRSALRKQFGKNCCSLIPRLPVPKPLEQYLLLEPEGYID
;
A
#
# COMPACT_ATOMS: atom_id res chain seq x y z
N MET A 1 -18.48 -16.29 26.02
CA MET A 1 -18.93 -17.63 26.44
C MET A 1 -18.49 -18.59 25.36
N SER A 2 -17.29 -19.13 25.54
CA SER A 2 -16.64 -20.10 24.66
C SER A 2 -17.36 -21.44 24.81
N GLY A 3 -18.16 -21.82 23.81
CA GLY A 3 -18.51 -23.22 23.65
C GLY A 3 -17.23 -23.97 23.31
N ASP A 4 -16.89 -24.98 24.11
CA ASP A 4 -15.72 -25.83 23.88
C ASP A 4 -15.80 -26.42 22.47
N ILE A 5 -14.95 -25.94 21.56
CA ILE A 5 -14.70 -26.59 20.28
C ILE A 5 -13.98 -27.90 20.62
N VAL A 6 -14.61 -29.03 20.32
CA VAL A 6 -13.97 -30.35 20.47
C VAL A 6 -12.85 -30.45 19.44
N LEU A 7 -11.61 -30.57 19.92
CA LEU A 7 -10.41 -30.67 19.09
C LEU A 7 -10.13 -32.14 18.83
N ASP A 8 -10.00 -32.51 17.55
CA ASP A 8 -9.74 -33.89 17.16
C ASP A 8 -8.23 -34.19 17.17
N TYR A 9 -7.37 -33.21 16.82
CA TYR A 9 -5.90 -33.33 16.95
C TYR A 9 -5.27 -32.07 17.56
N PRO A 10 -4.81 -32.13 18.83
CA PRO A 10 -4.07 -31.04 19.46
C PRO A 10 -2.64 -30.94 18.90
N VAL A 11 -1.99 -29.80 19.12
CA VAL A 11 -0.65 -29.46 18.57
C VAL A 11 0.44 -30.50 18.88
N GLU A 12 0.33 -31.19 20.02
CA GLU A 12 1.31 -32.20 20.45
C GLU A 12 1.17 -33.55 19.76
N SER A 13 0.09 -33.77 19.01
CA SER A 13 -0.17 -35.05 18.35
C SER A 13 0.91 -35.41 17.33
N GLU A 14 1.27 -36.70 17.25
CA GLU A 14 2.22 -37.24 16.27
C GLU A 14 1.82 -36.87 14.83
N PHE A 15 0.51 -36.80 14.57
CA PHE A 15 -0.05 -36.36 13.31
C PHE A 15 0.32 -34.92 12.94
N VAL A 16 0.14 -33.96 13.86
CA VAL A 16 0.49 -32.54 13.62
C VAL A 16 1.99 -32.35 13.45
N LYS A 17 2.82 -33.08 14.20
CA LYS A 17 4.28 -33.06 14.06
C LYS A 17 4.72 -33.57 12.68
N ALA A 18 4.19 -34.71 12.24
CA ALA A 18 4.47 -35.27 10.93
C ALA A 18 4.00 -34.35 9.78
N LEU A 19 2.84 -33.70 9.94
CA LEU A 19 2.31 -32.76 8.96
C LEU A 19 3.16 -31.48 8.85
N LYS A 20 3.62 -30.93 9.99
CA LYS A 20 4.58 -29.81 10.02
C LYS A 20 5.91 -30.16 9.37
N GLU A 21 6.43 -31.35 9.64
CA GLU A 21 7.69 -31.82 9.05
C GLU A 21 7.56 -31.99 7.53
N ALA A 22 6.44 -32.56 7.06
CA ALA A 22 6.15 -32.72 5.64
C ALA A 22 5.98 -31.36 4.92
N GLN A 23 5.29 -30.39 5.56
CA GLN A 23 5.19 -29.02 5.04
C GLN A 23 6.55 -28.32 5.00
N SER A 24 7.40 -28.48 6.02
CA SER A 24 8.74 -27.89 6.07
C SER A 24 9.68 -28.43 4.97
N LYS A 25 9.39 -29.64 4.47
CA LYS A 25 10.14 -30.31 3.41
C LYS A 25 9.51 -30.11 2.02
N GLU A 26 8.39 -29.38 1.94
CA GLU A 26 7.58 -29.22 0.72
C GLU A 26 7.18 -30.57 0.07
N ASP A 27 7.06 -31.65 0.86
CA ASP A 27 6.74 -32.98 0.34
C ASP A 27 5.21 -33.13 0.16
N SER A 28 4.74 -32.77 -1.03
CA SER A 28 3.32 -32.81 -1.39
C SER A 28 2.70 -34.20 -1.28
N THR A 29 3.47 -35.26 -1.53
CA THR A 29 2.96 -36.64 -1.51
C THR A 29 2.71 -37.11 -0.09
N CYS A 30 3.63 -36.80 0.82
CA CYS A 30 3.50 -37.13 2.23
C CYS A 30 2.31 -36.39 2.86
N VAL A 31 2.15 -35.09 2.58
CA VAL A 31 1.00 -34.31 3.07
C VAL A 31 -0.33 -34.89 2.58
N GLN A 32 -0.42 -35.28 1.32
CA GLN A 32 -1.63 -35.92 0.78
C GLN A 32 -1.96 -37.23 1.49
N THR A 33 -0.98 -38.12 1.68
CA THR A 33 -1.21 -39.41 2.35
C THR A 33 -1.72 -39.21 3.79
N LEU A 34 -1.08 -38.33 4.57
CA LEU A 34 -1.47 -38.02 5.94
C LEU A 34 -2.91 -37.46 6.01
N LEU A 35 -3.26 -36.52 5.13
CA LEU A 35 -4.61 -35.95 5.09
C LEU A 35 -5.67 -37.01 4.72
N THR A 36 -5.37 -37.89 3.76
CA THR A 36 -6.30 -38.97 3.39
C THR A 36 -6.48 -40.01 4.50
N GLU A 37 -5.45 -40.31 5.29
CA GLU A 37 -5.56 -41.23 6.43
C GLU A 37 -6.39 -40.63 7.56
N ALA A 38 -6.12 -39.38 7.95
CA ALA A 38 -6.88 -38.69 8.98
C ALA A 38 -8.37 -38.56 8.61
N SER A 39 -8.67 -38.30 7.33
CA SER A 39 -10.05 -38.14 6.86
C SER A 39 -10.92 -39.41 6.92
N LYS A 40 -10.33 -40.61 7.06
CA LYS A 40 -11.09 -41.86 7.17
C LYS A 40 -11.82 -41.99 8.51
N GLU A 41 -11.34 -41.32 9.56
CA GLU A 41 -11.93 -41.39 10.90
C GLU A 41 -13.04 -40.35 11.09
N ASN A 42 -12.82 -39.10 10.67
CA ASN A 42 -13.81 -38.02 10.66
C ASN A 42 -13.46 -36.99 9.55
N PRO A 43 -14.37 -36.61 8.64
CA PRO A 43 -14.06 -35.65 7.58
C PRO A 43 -14.05 -34.18 8.04
N ASN A 44 -14.63 -33.86 9.21
CA ASN A 44 -14.75 -32.50 9.75
C ASN A 44 -13.74 -32.18 10.87
N ILE A 45 -12.57 -32.81 10.81
CA ILE A 45 -11.50 -32.66 11.80
C ILE A 45 -11.08 -31.19 11.95
N ILE A 46 -10.91 -30.76 13.19
CA ILE A 46 -10.26 -29.49 13.55
C ILE A 46 -8.86 -29.80 14.07
N ILE A 47 -7.86 -29.36 13.32
CA ILE A 47 -6.42 -29.50 13.59
C ILE A 47 -5.92 -28.19 14.19
N GLU A 48 -5.23 -28.25 15.31
CA GLU A 48 -4.51 -27.10 15.84
C GLU A 48 -3.08 -27.10 15.27
N LEU A 49 -2.72 -26.10 14.45
CA LEU A 49 -1.40 -26.00 13.82
C LEU A 49 -0.41 -25.20 14.66
N SER A 50 -0.86 -24.16 15.35
CA SER A 50 0.02 -23.38 16.23
C SER A 50 -0.54 -23.32 17.64
N ASN A 51 0.40 -23.44 18.57
CA ASN A 51 0.25 -23.15 19.97
C ASN A 51 1.57 -22.47 20.30
N ASP A 52 1.54 -21.17 20.58
CA ASP A 52 2.71 -20.44 21.10
C ASP A 52 2.97 -20.91 22.54
N ASP A 53 3.29 -22.20 22.68
CA ASP A 53 3.59 -22.86 23.95
C ASP A 53 5.09 -22.81 24.26
N TRP A 54 5.87 -21.94 23.58
CA TRP A 54 7.28 -21.69 23.95
C TRP A 54 7.43 -21.10 25.36
N MET A 55 6.33 -20.79 26.04
CA MET A 55 6.27 -20.36 27.45
C MET A 55 5.60 -21.35 28.41
N LYS A 56 5.30 -22.61 28.03
CA LYS A 56 4.70 -23.60 28.96
C LYS A 56 5.57 -24.78 29.37
N ASP A 57 6.71 -25.02 28.72
CA ASP A 57 7.62 -26.08 29.15
C ASP A 57 8.80 -25.50 29.97
N PRO A 58 8.84 -25.71 31.31
CA PRO A 58 9.99 -25.32 32.14
C PRO A 58 11.26 -26.16 31.89
N ASP A 59 11.22 -27.16 30.99
CA ASP A 59 12.30 -28.16 30.82
C ASP A 59 12.97 -28.17 29.43
N VAL A 60 12.77 -27.16 28.57
CA VAL A 60 13.51 -27.09 27.28
C VAL A 60 14.83 -26.32 27.45
N GLU A 61 15.94 -27.07 27.52
CA GLU A 61 17.30 -26.51 27.56
C GLU A 61 17.67 -25.78 26.25
N LEU A 62 18.03 -24.49 26.37
CA LEU A 62 18.54 -23.66 25.28
C LEU A 62 19.91 -24.16 24.76
N PRO A 63 20.22 -24.00 23.46
CA PRO A 63 21.50 -24.45 22.89
C PRO A 63 22.71 -23.79 23.57
N PRO A 64 23.73 -24.55 23.99
CA PRO A 64 24.87 -24.07 24.79
C PRO A 64 25.78 -23.04 24.08
N ALA A 65 25.56 -22.78 22.79
CA ALA A 65 26.31 -21.77 22.01
C ALA A 65 25.87 -20.33 22.30
N VAL A 66 24.63 -20.10 22.79
CA VAL A 66 24.11 -18.75 23.08
C VAL A 66 24.55 -18.26 24.47
N LEU A 67 24.77 -19.18 25.41
CA LEU A 67 25.14 -18.86 26.80
C LEU A 67 26.63 -18.46 27.00
N LEU A 68 27.52 -18.81 26.07
CA LEU A 68 28.94 -18.46 26.18
C LEU A 68 29.28 -17.05 25.69
N GLY A 69 28.48 -16.47 24.80
CA GLY A 69 28.66 -15.09 24.32
C GLY A 69 28.18 -14.03 25.31
N LEU A 70 27.06 -14.30 26.01
CA LEU A 70 26.41 -13.33 26.90
C LEU A 70 27.11 -13.19 28.27
N ARG A 71 27.80 -14.23 28.75
CA ARG A 71 28.45 -14.21 30.08
C ARG A 71 29.68 -13.30 30.15
N ASN A 72 30.32 -13.01 29.01
CA ASN A 72 31.49 -12.12 28.94
C ASN A 72 31.12 -10.65 28.77
N LEU A 73 29.93 -10.34 28.23
CA LEU A 73 29.44 -8.96 28.07
C LEU A 73 28.81 -8.42 29.37
N LEU A 74 28.22 -9.28 30.21
CA LEU A 74 27.54 -8.89 31.45
C LEU A 74 28.48 -8.62 32.64
N LYS A 75 29.79 -8.89 32.55
CA LYS A 75 30.72 -8.70 33.69
C LYS A 75 31.39 -7.33 33.76
N ARG A 76 31.22 -6.44 32.77
CA ARG A 76 32.02 -5.20 32.72
C ARG A 76 31.28 -3.88 32.84
N ASN A 77 30.01 -3.77 32.50
CA ASN A 77 29.29 -2.50 32.64
C ASN A 77 27.92 -2.75 33.27
N TYR A 78 27.76 -2.38 34.55
CA TYR A 78 26.45 -2.26 35.19
C TYR A 78 25.67 -1.15 34.50
N ILE A 79 24.78 -1.51 33.58
CA ILE A 79 23.74 -0.61 33.06
C ILE A 79 22.45 -1.44 32.92
N ASP A 80 21.41 -0.92 33.55
CA ASP A 80 20.00 -1.34 33.50
C ASP A 80 19.33 -0.54 32.37
N VAL A 81 18.76 -1.19 31.35
CA VAL A 81 17.69 -0.62 30.50
C VAL A 81 16.98 -1.77 29.78
N ASP A 82 15.64 -1.78 29.90
CA ASP A 82 14.69 -2.39 28.97
C ASP A 82 15.21 -2.46 27.52
N VAL A 83 15.45 -3.68 27.03
CA VAL A 83 15.46 -3.95 25.59
C VAL A 83 14.78 -5.30 25.39
N PHE A 84 13.49 -5.25 25.09
CA PHE A 84 12.78 -6.37 24.46
C PHE A 84 13.22 -6.42 23.00
N TYR A 85 13.83 -7.53 22.59
CA TYR A 85 13.89 -7.89 21.18
C TYR A 85 12.59 -8.58 20.83
N ASN A 86 11.84 -7.92 19.96
CA ASN A 86 10.63 -8.46 19.40
C ASN A 86 11.00 -9.08 18.06
N VAL A 87 11.11 -10.41 18.02
CA VAL A 87 11.31 -11.18 16.79
C VAL A 87 10.04 -11.98 16.55
N SER A 88 9.04 -11.30 16.04
CA SER A 88 8.10 -11.89 15.09
C SER A 88 8.88 -12.26 13.83
N ARG A 89 8.63 -13.42 13.23
CA ARG A 89 8.89 -13.56 11.81
C ARG A 89 7.59 -13.20 11.09
N GLU A 90 7.32 -12.02 10.56
CA GLU A 90 7.91 -10.68 10.53
C GLU A 90 6.67 -9.77 10.69
N GLU A 91 6.24 -9.46 11.91
CA GLU A 91 6.13 -8.13 12.52
C GLU A 91 5.14 -8.33 13.69
N LEU A 92 5.37 -7.72 14.86
CA LEU A 92 4.36 -7.75 15.93
C LEU A 92 3.34 -6.65 15.69
N GLU A 93 2.08 -7.05 15.57
CA GLU A 93 0.99 -6.09 15.53
C GLU A 93 0.56 -5.68 16.94
N TRP A 94 0.59 -4.38 17.18
CA TRP A 94 -0.03 -3.73 18.32
C TRP A 94 -1.52 -3.55 17.98
N GLN A 95 -2.43 -4.17 18.72
CA GLN A 95 -3.85 -3.84 18.62
C GLN A 95 -4.35 -3.29 19.96
N ALA A 96 -4.52 -1.97 19.99
CA ALA A 96 -5.14 -1.26 21.11
C ALA A 96 -6.66 -1.38 20.99
N HIS A 97 -7.25 -2.45 21.50
CA HIS A 97 -8.71 -2.49 21.59
C HIS A 97 -9.20 -1.80 22.87
N THR A 98 -9.97 -0.74 22.64
CA THR A 98 -10.89 0.00 23.53
C THR A 98 -10.38 1.31 24.16
N ASP A 99 -11.03 2.39 23.74
CA ASP A 99 -11.19 3.63 24.48
C ASP A 99 -11.78 3.32 25.87
N THR A 100 -10.93 3.29 26.89
CA THR A 100 -11.37 3.45 28.28
C THR A 100 -10.83 4.78 28.80
N ASN A 101 -11.65 5.47 29.61
CA ASN A 101 -11.45 6.86 30.08
C ASN A 101 -10.25 7.06 31.05
N PHE A 102 -9.28 6.16 31.04
CA PHE A 102 -8.02 6.29 31.77
C PHE A 102 -6.90 6.15 30.74
N GLY A 103 -5.88 7.02 30.81
CA GLY A 103 -4.79 7.11 29.83
C GLY A 103 -4.02 5.79 29.59
N PRO A 104 -2.91 5.80 28.83
CA PRO A 104 -2.31 4.61 28.23
C PRO A 104 -1.68 3.68 29.28
N SER A 105 -2.51 2.91 29.98
CA SER A 105 -2.09 1.77 30.76
C SER A 105 -2.03 0.59 29.81
N GLY A 106 -0.82 0.28 29.33
CA GLY A 106 -0.53 -0.95 28.59
C GLY A 106 -0.72 -2.16 29.51
N LEU A 107 -1.96 -2.64 29.57
CA LEU A 107 -2.28 -3.97 30.07
C LEU A 107 -1.91 -4.96 28.96
N TRP A 108 -0.86 -5.73 29.19
CA TRP A 108 -0.53 -6.87 28.34
C TRP A 108 -1.57 -7.96 28.62
N SER A 109 -2.54 -8.15 27.73
CA SER A 109 -3.27 -9.41 27.67
C SER A 109 -2.46 -10.38 26.80
N LEU A 110 -1.97 -11.45 27.42
CA LEU A 110 -1.48 -12.64 26.70
C LEU A 110 -2.71 -13.33 26.10
N GLU A 111 -3.20 -12.81 24.97
CA GLU A 111 -4.27 -13.46 24.23
C GLU A 111 -3.70 -14.63 23.45
N TYR A 112 -4.07 -15.82 23.90
CA TYR A 112 -3.73 -17.09 23.28
C TYR A 112 -4.44 -17.21 21.92
N LYS A 113 -3.74 -16.96 20.82
CA LYS A 113 -4.26 -17.16 19.46
C LYS A 113 -4.09 -18.63 19.07
N ARG A 114 -5.19 -19.38 19.03
CA ARG A 114 -5.23 -20.77 18.55
C ARG A 114 -5.39 -20.76 17.05
N GLU A 115 -4.40 -21.24 16.31
CA GLU A 115 -4.57 -21.47 14.86
C GLU A 115 -5.24 -22.82 14.64
N LEU A 116 -6.56 -22.78 14.53
CA LEU A 116 -7.38 -23.92 14.15
C LEU A 116 -7.45 -24.00 12.63
N THR A 117 -7.29 -25.17 12.04
CA THR A 117 -7.45 -25.40 10.60
C THR A 117 -8.16 -26.73 10.36
N SER A 118 -8.73 -26.91 9.17
CA SER A 118 -9.34 -28.18 8.78
C SER A 118 -8.51 -28.85 7.67
N PRO A 119 -8.53 -30.20 7.55
CA PRO A 119 -7.93 -30.91 6.42
C PRO A 119 -8.38 -30.35 5.07
N LEU A 120 -9.64 -29.93 4.98
CA LEU A 120 -10.22 -29.33 3.78
C LEU A 120 -9.58 -27.96 3.48
N CYS A 121 -9.35 -27.12 4.49
CA CYS A 121 -8.64 -25.84 4.31
C CYS A 121 -7.20 -26.05 3.85
N ILE A 122 -6.49 -27.05 4.39
CA ILE A 122 -5.11 -27.36 4.00
C ILE A 122 -5.05 -27.85 2.54
N ALA A 123 -5.94 -28.76 2.15
CA ALA A 123 -6.03 -29.24 0.77
C ALA A 123 -6.36 -28.10 -0.20
N ALA A 124 -7.26 -27.20 0.18
CA ALA A 124 -7.64 -26.02 -0.60
C ALA A 124 -6.49 -25.00 -0.73
N ALA A 125 -5.73 -24.77 0.34
CA ALA A 125 -4.58 -23.87 0.37
C ALA A 125 -3.45 -24.36 -0.55
N GLN A 126 -3.15 -25.67 -0.52
CA GLN A 126 -2.06 -26.26 -1.30
C GLN A 126 -2.45 -26.61 -2.74
N GLY A 127 -3.74 -26.59 -3.08
CA GLY A 127 -4.22 -26.89 -4.42
C GLY A 127 -4.37 -28.38 -4.71
N PHE A 128 -4.52 -29.22 -3.68
CA PHE A 128 -4.71 -30.66 -3.84
C PHE A 128 -6.16 -30.99 -4.20
N SER A 129 -6.53 -30.78 -5.47
CA SER A 129 -7.88 -30.98 -5.99
C SER A 129 -8.41 -32.40 -5.80
N GLU A 130 -7.58 -33.44 -6.01
CA GLU A 130 -7.99 -34.84 -5.81
C GLU A 130 -8.30 -35.17 -4.34
N CYS A 131 -7.46 -34.72 -3.41
CA CYS A 131 -7.72 -34.89 -1.98
C CYS A 131 -8.95 -34.10 -1.54
N LEU A 132 -9.14 -32.89 -2.07
CA LEU A 132 -10.29 -32.06 -1.81
C LEU A 132 -11.59 -32.74 -2.27
N GLN A 133 -11.60 -33.30 -3.48
CA GLN A 133 -12.74 -34.04 -4.02
C GLN A 133 -13.09 -35.25 -3.13
N TYR A 134 -12.08 -36.04 -2.75
CA TYR A 134 -12.27 -37.18 -1.84
C TYR A 134 -12.90 -36.74 -0.51
N LEU A 135 -12.39 -35.66 0.10
CA LEU A 135 -12.94 -35.12 1.35
C LEU A 135 -14.41 -34.69 1.21
N LEU A 136 -14.77 -34.03 0.11
CA LEU A 136 -16.13 -33.57 -0.16
C LEU A 136 -17.09 -34.74 -0.42
N GLU A 137 -16.66 -35.76 -1.15
CA GLU A 137 -17.45 -37.00 -1.38
C GLU A 137 -17.70 -37.76 -0.07
N HIS A 138 -16.75 -37.71 0.87
CA HIS A 138 -16.87 -38.30 2.20
C HIS A 138 -17.59 -37.42 3.24
N GLY A 139 -18.24 -36.33 2.80
CA GLY A 139 -19.15 -35.55 3.65
C GLY A 139 -18.50 -34.40 4.42
N ALA A 140 -17.30 -33.97 4.04
CA ALA A 140 -16.71 -32.75 4.59
C ALA A 140 -17.59 -31.52 4.27
N HIS A 141 -17.85 -30.68 5.27
CA HIS A 141 -18.66 -29.48 5.07
C HIS A 141 -17.84 -28.35 4.43
N PRO A 142 -18.18 -27.88 3.21
CA PRO A 142 -17.39 -26.86 2.51
C PRO A 142 -17.44 -25.47 3.17
N ASN A 143 -18.46 -25.23 4.00
CA ASN A 143 -18.68 -23.97 4.72
C ASN A 143 -18.14 -23.99 6.16
N LEU A 144 -17.41 -25.04 6.56
CA LEU A 144 -16.79 -25.09 7.87
C LEU A 144 -15.72 -23.99 7.99
N ILE A 145 -15.82 -23.18 9.03
CA ILE A 145 -14.84 -22.14 9.35
C ILE A 145 -13.94 -22.71 10.45
N ALA A 146 -12.71 -23.05 10.09
CA ALA A 146 -11.69 -23.49 11.03
C ALA A 146 -10.63 -22.39 11.12
N GLY A 147 -10.46 -21.79 12.30
CA GLY A 147 -9.53 -20.66 12.53
C GLY A 147 -9.91 -19.40 11.75
N GLY A 148 -11.21 -19.16 11.61
CA GLY A 148 -11.73 -17.94 11.00
C GLY A 148 -11.71 -17.88 9.49
N LYS A 149 -11.24 -18.93 8.80
CA LYS A 149 -11.29 -19.04 7.34
C LYS A 149 -11.97 -20.34 6.92
N ALA A 150 -12.71 -20.26 5.82
CA ALA A 150 -13.29 -21.42 5.15
C ALA A 150 -12.36 -21.92 4.04
N ALA A 151 -12.53 -23.16 3.59
CA ALA A 151 -11.69 -23.73 2.53
C ALA A 151 -11.71 -22.89 1.23
N LEU A 152 -12.86 -22.29 0.90
CA LEU A 152 -12.99 -21.39 -0.25
C LEU A 152 -12.10 -20.14 -0.14
N HIS A 153 -11.92 -19.62 1.06
CA HIS A 153 -11.09 -18.44 1.32
C HIS A 153 -9.61 -18.72 1.05
N GLU A 154 -9.10 -19.85 1.56
CA GLU A 154 -7.73 -20.30 1.33
C GLU A 154 -7.45 -20.61 -0.15
N ALA A 155 -8.39 -21.26 -0.84
CA ALA A 155 -8.26 -21.51 -2.27
C ALA A 155 -8.18 -20.22 -3.09
N CYS A 156 -8.91 -19.17 -2.68
CA CYS A 156 -8.87 -17.87 -3.36
C CYS A 156 -7.58 -17.09 -3.07
N ALA A 157 -7.08 -17.13 -1.83
CA ALA A 157 -5.84 -16.48 -1.43
C ALA A 157 -4.64 -17.03 -2.21
N ASN A 158 -4.58 -18.35 -2.40
CA ASN A 158 -3.49 -19.02 -3.12
C ASN A 158 -3.75 -19.20 -4.63
N ALA A 159 -4.85 -18.63 -5.15
CA ALA A 159 -5.24 -18.69 -6.56
C ALA A 159 -5.44 -20.12 -7.13
N ASN A 160 -5.90 -21.06 -6.31
CA ASN A 160 -6.16 -22.45 -6.70
C ASN A 160 -7.54 -22.59 -7.35
N THR A 161 -7.59 -22.44 -8.67
CA THR A 161 -8.84 -22.34 -9.43
C THR A 161 -9.67 -23.61 -9.41
N GLU A 162 -9.03 -24.78 -9.53
CA GLU A 162 -9.72 -26.07 -9.54
C GLU A 162 -10.41 -26.34 -8.19
N CYS A 163 -9.71 -26.05 -7.08
CA CYS A 163 -10.27 -26.17 -5.74
C CYS A 163 -11.47 -25.22 -5.54
N VAL A 164 -11.41 -23.99 -6.06
CA VAL A 164 -12.54 -23.04 -6.00
C VAL A 164 -13.75 -23.58 -6.75
N GLU A 165 -13.57 -24.12 -7.96
CA GLU A 165 -14.67 -24.68 -8.75
C GLU A 165 -15.32 -25.88 -8.04
N LEU A 166 -14.51 -26.84 -7.56
CA LEU A 166 -15.00 -28.01 -6.80
C LEU A 166 -15.77 -27.60 -5.53
N LEU A 167 -15.25 -26.64 -4.75
CA LEU A 167 -15.93 -26.18 -3.53
C LEU A 167 -17.28 -25.54 -3.85
N LEU A 168 -17.35 -24.73 -4.91
CA LEU A 168 -18.60 -24.07 -5.33
C LEU A 168 -19.63 -25.07 -5.87
N GLU A 169 -19.19 -26.11 -6.61
CA GLU A 169 -20.05 -27.19 -7.08
C GLU A 169 -20.67 -28.00 -5.92
N HIS A 170 -19.91 -28.19 -4.84
CA HIS A 170 -20.38 -28.87 -3.62
C HIS A 170 -21.12 -27.94 -2.63
N GLY A 171 -21.49 -26.72 -3.05
CA GLY A 171 -22.34 -25.82 -2.27
C GLY A 171 -21.60 -24.93 -1.27
N ALA A 172 -20.34 -24.61 -1.52
CA ALA A 172 -19.66 -23.54 -0.78
C ALA A 172 -20.35 -22.20 -1.02
N ASN A 173 -20.54 -21.42 0.05
CA ASN A 173 -21.16 -20.11 0.02
C ASN A 173 -20.11 -19.06 -0.39
N PRO A 174 -20.20 -18.46 -1.60
CA PRO A 174 -19.20 -17.46 -2.04
C PRO A 174 -19.27 -16.13 -1.28
N ASN A 175 -20.36 -15.92 -0.54
CA ASN A 175 -20.61 -14.72 0.26
C ASN A 175 -20.35 -14.94 1.76
N GLN A 176 -19.85 -16.12 2.14
CA GLN A 176 -19.39 -16.34 3.52
C GLN A 176 -18.25 -15.35 3.81
N MET A 177 -18.22 -14.82 5.03
CA MET A 177 -17.15 -13.94 5.49
C MET A 177 -16.20 -14.72 6.39
N THR A 178 -14.94 -14.33 6.38
CA THR A 178 -13.93 -14.73 7.38
C THR A 178 -14.22 -14.04 8.72
N ASP A 179 -13.49 -14.42 9.77
CA ASP A 179 -13.55 -13.73 11.07
C ASP A 179 -13.04 -12.28 10.98
N GLU A 180 -12.20 -11.97 10.00
CA GLU A 180 -11.77 -10.60 9.63
C GLU A 180 -12.85 -9.84 8.82
N GLY A 181 -14.02 -10.44 8.60
CA GLY A 181 -15.10 -9.84 7.82
C GLY A 181 -14.83 -9.76 6.31
N LEU A 182 -13.90 -10.55 5.77
CA LEU A 182 -13.57 -10.56 4.34
C LEU A 182 -14.32 -11.65 3.59
N THR A 183 -14.90 -11.32 2.43
CA THR A 183 -15.47 -12.34 1.52
C THR A 183 -14.38 -12.98 0.64
N ALA A 184 -14.64 -14.15 0.05
CA ALA A 184 -13.73 -14.81 -0.91
C ALA A 184 -13.21 -13.90 -2.05
N LEU A 185 -14.03 -12.96 -2.57
CA LEU A 185 -13.59 -12.00 -3.58
C LEU A 185 -12.50 -11.01 -3.10
N HIS A 186 -12.44 -10.69 -1.80
CA HIS A 186 -11.42 -9.82 -1.21
C HIS A 186 -10.05 -10.53 -1.11
N LEU A 187 -10.02 -11.86 -1.12
CA LEU A 187 -8.78 -12.63 -1.03
C LEU A 187 -8.12 -12.84 -2.40
N CYS A 188 -8.78 -12.46 -3.49
CA CYS A 188 -8.22 -12.47 -4.84
C CYS A 188 -7.23 -11.31 -5.04
N ARG A 189 -6.05 -11.40 -4.43
CA ARG A 189 -5.02 -10.34 -4.39
C ARG A 189 -3.95 -10.46 -5.49
N THR A 190 -3.88 -11.60 -6.17
CA THR A 190 -2.86 -11.89 -7.18
C THR A 190 -3.45 -11.90 -8.59
N PRO A 191 -2.67 -11.62 -9.66
CA PRO A 191 -3.17 -11.67 -11.02
C PRO A 191 -3.65 -13.08 -11.43
N GLN A 192 -3.05 -14.13 -10.87
CA GLN A 192 -3.43 -15.53 -11.09
C GLN A 192 -4.85 -15.83 -10.60
N SER A 193 -5.30 -15.16 -9.53
CA SER A 193 -6.64 -15.33 -8.95
C SER A 193 -7.80 -14.84 -9.84
N LEU A 194 -7.53 -14.29 -11.03
CA LEU A 194 -8.57 -13.82 -11.96
C LEU A 194 -9.57 -14.93 -12.33
N ARG A 195 -9.08 -16.16 -12.48
CA ARG A 195 -9.94 -17.32 -12.75
C ARG A 195 -10.81 -17.67 -11.54
N CYS A 196 -10.28 -17.58 -10.33
CA CYS A 196 -11.07 -17.72 -9.09
C CYS A 196 -12.16 -16.66 -9.01
N ALA A 197 -11.83 -15.39 -9.26
CA ALA A 197 -12.81 -14.30 -9.27
C ALA A 197 -13.93 -14.51 -10.32
N LYS A 198 -13.58 -15.03 -11.51
CA LYS A 198 -14.57 -15.42 -12.54
C LYS A 198 -15.51 -16.52 -12.05
N ALA A 199 -14.96 -17.56 -11.40
CA ALA A 199 -15.75 -18.65 -10.84
C ALA A 199 -16.69 -18.13 -9.75
N LEU A 200 -16.17 -17.39 -8.77
CA LEU A 200 -16.96 -16.80 -7.68
C LEU A 200 -18.15 -15.98 -8.20
N VAL A 201 -17.92 -15.09 -9.16
CA VAL A 201 -19.01 -14.26 -9.70
C VAL A 201 -20.03 -15.09 -10.50
N ARG A 202 -19.61 -16.14 -11.20
CA ARG A 202 -20.54 -17.08 -11.87
C ARG A 202 -21.46 -17.80 -10.88
N TYR A 203 -20.94 -18.17 -9.71
CA TYR A 203 -21.70 -18.82 -8.64
C TYR A 203 -22.44 -17.83 -7.71
N GLY A 204 -22.58 -16.56 -8.11
CA GLY A 204 -23.41 -15.59 -7.40
C GLY A 204 -22.72 -14.84 -6.26
N ALA A 205 -21.39 -14.70 -6.30
CA ALA A 205 -20.68 -13.81 -5.40
C ALA A 205 -21.13 -12.35 -5.58
N LYS A 206 -21.46 -11.69 -4.46
CA LYS A 206 -21.85 -10.28 -4.42
C LYS A 206 -20.60 -9.41 -4.54
N VAL A 207 -20.49 -8.69 -5.65
CA VAL A 207 -19.34 -7.82 -5.96
C VAL A 207 -19.30 -6.55 -5.09
N ASN A 208 -20.42 -6.18 -4.47
CA ASN A 208 -20.55 -4.97 -3.64
C ASN A 208 -20.60 -5.25 -2.15
N SER A 209 -20.27 -6.47 -1.70
CA SER A 209 -20.19 -6.76 -0.27
C SER A 209 -19.00 -5.99 0.33
N PRO A 210 -19.22 -5.08 1.30
CA PRO A 210 -18.12 -4.46 2.02
C PRO A 210 -17.49 -5.45 3.02
N SER A 211 -16.23 -5.23 3.36
CA SER A 211 -15.59 -5.86 4.52
C SER A 211 -16.15 -5.28 5.83
N GLU A 212 -16.16 -6.06 6.91
CA GLU A 212 -16.73 -5.59 8.18
C GLU A 212 -15.87 -4.52 8.88
N GLU A 213 -14.54 -4.59 8.76
CA GLU A 213 -13.63 -3.68 9.48
C GLU A 213 -13.49 -2.32 8.78
N GLU A 214 -13.24 -2.33 7.47
CA GLU A 214 -12.86 -1.15 6.72
C GLU A 214 -13.91 -0.70 5.70
N ASP A 215 -15.08 -1.35 5.63
CA ASP A 215 -16.10 -1.12 4.60
C ASP A 215 -15.52 -1.17 3.16
N GLU A 216 -14.47 -1.98 2.95
CA GLU A 216 -13.83 -2.08 1.65
C GLU A 216 -14.59 -3.04 0.76
N THR A 217 -14.79 -2.65 -0.50
CA THR A 217 -15.36 -3.57 -1.50
C THR A 217 -14.24 -4.36 -2.21
N PRO A 218 -14.53 -5.48 -2.90
CA PRO A 218 -13.54 -6.18 -3.73
C PRO A 218 -12.83 -5.29 -4.76
N LEU A 219 -13.50 -4.23 -5.24
CA LEU A 219 -12.91 -3.23 -6.13
C LEU A 219 -11.81 -2.38 -5.47
N HIS A 220 -11.88 -2.11 -4.16
CA HIS A 220 -10.83 -1.42 -3.40
C HIS A 220 -9.58 -2.30 -3.31
N VAL A 221 -9.75 -3.58 -3.00
CA VAL A 221 -8.64 -4.54 -2.94
C VAL A 221 -7.98 -4.72 -4.32
N ALA A 222 -8.77 -4.86 -5.38
CA ALA A 222 -8.23 -4.93 -6.75
C ALA A 222 -7.46 -3.66 -7.15
N SER A 223 -7.91 -2.51 -6.67
CA SER A 223 -7.26 -1.21 -6.87
C SER A 223 -5.95 -1.10 -6.10
N ARG A 224 -5.89 -1.61 -4.86
CA ARG A 224 -4.69 -1.63 -4.00
C ARG A 224 -3.57 -2.47 -4.60
N HIS A 225 -3.91 -3.61 -5.18
CA HIS A 225 -2.92 -4.56 -5.73
C HIS A 225 -2.61 -4.37 -7.22
N GLY A 226 -3.15 -3.34 -7.88
CA GLY A 226 -2.84 -3.11 -9.29
C GLY A 226 -3.40 -4.21 -10.21
N LEU A 227 -4.63 -4.68 -9.98
CA LEU A 227 -5.28 -5.75 -10.76
C LEU A 227 -6.31 -5.21 -11.79
N PRO A 228 -5.92 -4.77 -13.00
CA PRO A 228 -6.84 -4.19 -13.98
C PRO A 228 -7.91 -5.16 -14.46
N HIS A 229 -7.56 -6.44 -14.67
CA HIS A 229 -8.51 -7.44 -15.15
C HIS A 229 -9.58 -7.80 -14.12
N HIS A 230 -9.23 -7.83 -12.82
CA HIS A 230 -10.20 -8.02 -11.74
C HIS A 230 -11.11 -6.81 -11.61
N ALA A 231 -10.54 -5.59 -11.61
CA ALA A 231 -11.32 -4.36 -11.59
C ALA A 231 -12.30 -4.30 -12.77
N GLN A 232 -11.86 -4.61 -13.99
CA GLN A 232 -12.72 -4.66 -15.17
C GLN A 232 -13.86 -5.68 -15.03
N LEU A 233 -13.56 -6.85 -14.46
CA LEU A 233 -14.57 -7.88 -14.20
C LEU A 233 -15.61 -7.35 -13.20
N TYR A 234 -15.19 -6.83 -12.06
CA TYR A 234 -16.07 -6.31 -11.03
C TYR A 234 -16.95 -5.16 -11.54
N LEU A 235 -16.36 -4.21 -12.27
CA LEU A 235 -17.09 -3.10 -12.89
C LEU A 235 -18.16 -3.58 -13.87
N ARG A 236 -17.85 -4.60 -14.69
CA ARG A 236 -18.82 -5.19 -15.63
C ARG A 236 -20.00 -5.88 -14.94
N PHE A 237 -19.78 -6.41 -13.74
CA PHE A 237 -20.82 -7.04 -12.92
C PHE A 237 -21.50 -6.06 -11.95
N GLY A 238 -21.34 -4.74 -12.15
CA GLY A 238 -22.08 -3.72 -11.41
C GLY A 238 -21.43 -3.29 -10.10
N ALA A 239 -20.10 -3.34 -10.00
CA ALA A 239 -19.38 -2.79 -8.85
C ALA A 239 -19.63 -1.28 -8.69
N CYS A 240 -19.87 -0.85 -7.46
CA CYS A 240 -20.05 0.56 -7.11
C CYS A 240 -18.70 1.30 -7.12
N VAL A 241 -18.39 1.96 -8.23
CA VAL A 241 -17.12 2.70 -8.46
C VAL A 241 -16.83 3.78 -7.42
N ASN A 242 -17.88 4.38 -6.86
CA ASN A 242 -17.80 5.52 -5.94
C ASN A 242 -18.14 5.15 -4.49
N HIS A 243 -18.15 3.85 -4.16
CA HIS A 243 -18.27 3.44 -2.75
C HIS A 243 -17.08 3.98 -1.97
N SER A 244 -17.33 4.50 -0.78
CA SER A 244 -16.30 5.00 0.11
C SER A 244 -16.10 4.02 1.24
N SER A 245 -14.85 3.63 1.52
CA SER A 245 -14.47 2.83 2.69
C SER A 245 -14.73 3.59 3.99
N SER A 246 -14.47 2.93 5.12
CA SER A 246 -14.54 3.52 6.46
C SER A 246 -13.58 4.72 6.58
N SER A 247 -12.45 4.75 5.87
CA SER A 247 -11.54 5.90 5.81
C SER A 247 -12.01 7.02 4.87
N GLY A 248 -13.15 6.84 4.20
CA GLY A 248 -13.69 7.74 3.18
C GLY A 248 -12.98 7.60 1.83
N GLU A 249 -12.11 6.60 1.67
CA GLU A 249 -11.37 6.40 0.43
C GLU A 249 -12.25 5.76 -0.63
N THR A 250 -12.12 6.23 -1.87
CA THR A 250 -12.74 5.58 -3.04
C THR A 250 -11.72 4.66 -3.70
N PRO A 251 -12.13 3.71 -4.56
CA PRO A 251 -11.20 2.86 -5.30
C PRO A 251 -10.15 3.67 -6.07
N LEU A 252 -10.56 4.81 -6.66
CA LEU A 252 -9.65 5.73 -7.33
C LEU A 252 -8.63 6.36 -6.37
N GLY A 253 -9.08 6.73 -5.17
CA GLY A 253 -8.21 7.24 -4.11
C GLY A 253 -7.19 6.20 -3.64
N VAL A 254 -7.60 4.93 -3.52
CA VAL A 254 -6.71 3.81 -3.16
C VAL A 254 -5.62 3.64 -4.22
N VAL A 255 -5.95 3.60 -5.52
CA VAL A 255 -4.94 3.49 -6.58
C VAL A 255 -3.88 4.61 -6.48
N CYS A 256 -4.32 5.83 -6.22
CA CYS A 256 -3.42 6.98 -6.09
C CYS A 256 -2.61 6.96 -4.77
N GLY A 257 -3.11 6.25 -3.75
CA GLY A 257 -2.50 6.12 -2.42
C GLY A 257 -1.41 5.07 -2.34
N VAL A 258 -1.42 4.08 -3.23
CA VAL A 258 -0.39 3.04 -3.28
C VAL A 258 0.91 3.63 -3.83
N ALA A 259 1.98 3.45 -3.06
CA ALA A 259 3.32 3.81 -3.49
C ALA A 259 3.85 2.68 -4.38
N PRO A 260 4.22 2.94 -5.64
CA PRO A 260 4.87 1.92 -6.44
C PRO A 260 6.25 1.65 -5.82
N GLU A 261 6.63 0.39 -5.72
CA GLU A 261 8.02 0.03 -5.48
C GLU A 261 8.78 0.23 -6.79
N LYS A 262 10.07 0.60 -6.73
CA LYS A 262 10.89 0.90 -7.93
C LYS A 262 11.15 -0.32 -8.84
N THR A 263 10.43 -1.40 -8.62
CA THR A 263 10.84 -2.74 -9.04
C THR A 263 10.56 -3.00 -10.51
N ASP A 264 9.56 -2.38 -11.17
CA ASP A 264 9.36 -2.47 -12.63
C ASP A 264 8.40 -1.41 -13.22
N ASP A 265 8.69 -0.89 -14.43
CA ASP A 265 7.79 -0.01 -15.23
C ASP A 265 6.40 -0.64 -15.51
N SER A 266 6.30 -1.97 -15.39
CA SER A 266 5.09 -2.73 -15.65
C SER A 266 3.97 -2.49 -14.62
N GLN A 267 4.32 -2.23 -13.36
CA GLN A 267 3.32 -1.97 -12.31
C GLN A 267 2.66 -0.60 -12.49
N ASP A 268 3.44 0.41 -12.90
CA ASP A 268 2.90 1.75 -13.18
C ASP A 268 1.84 1.72 -14.29
N GLU A 269 2.04 0.93 -15.34
CA GLU A 269 1.05 0.76 -16.40
C GLU A 269 -0.24 0.09 -15.90
N GLN A 270 -0.15 -0.87 -14.97
CA GLN A 270 -1.32 -1.52 -14.38
C GLN A 270 -2.17 -0.55 -13.55
N TYR A 271 -1.53 0.27 -12.70
CA TYR A 271 -2.25 1.29 -11.92
C TYR A 271 -2.86 2.37 -12.82
N LEU A 272 -2.17 2.76 -13.90
CA LEU A 272 -2.71 3.67 -14.91
C LEU A 272 -3.91 3.07 -15.62
N GLU A 273 -3.86 1.81 -16.00
CA GLU A 273 -4.98 1.12 -16.65
C GLU A 273 -6.20 1.06 -15.74
N ILE A 274 -6.03 0.75 -14.45
CA ILE A 274 -7.11 0.78 -13.46
C ILE A 274 -7.70 2.19 -13.34
N CYS A 275 -6.87 3.22 -13.24
CA CYS A 275 -7.34 4.60 -13.17
C CYS A 275 -8.14 4.99 -14.42
N ARG A 276 -7.68 4.63 -15.62
CA ARG A 276 -8.43 4.84 -16.87
C ARG A 276 -9.77 4.11 -16.84
N LEU A 277 -9.79 2.85 -16.39
CA LEU A 277 -11.01 2.06 -16.26
C LEU A 277 -11.99 2.70 -15.26
N LEU A 278 -11.55 3.04 -14.05
CA LEU A 278 -12.40 3.67 -13.04
C LEU A 278 -13.01 4.98 -13.54
N LEU A 279 -12.22 5.83 -14.21
CA LEU A 279 -12.71 7.07 -14.80
C LEU A 279 -13.70 6.83 -15.95
N ALA A 280 -13.45 5.83 -16.80
CA ALA A 280 -14.38 5.45 -17.87
C ALA A 280 -15.74 4.97 -17.32
N TYR A 281 -15.77 4.33 -16.16
CA TYR A 281 -16.99 3.90 -15.47
C TYR A 281 -17.59 4.99 -14.56
N GLY A 282 -17.11 6.24 -14.62
CA GLY A 282 -17.70 7.38 -13.92
C GLY A 282 -17.23 7.57 -12.47
N ALA A 283 -15.98 7.19 -12.16
CA ALA A 283 -15.35 7.54 -10.89
C ALA A 283 -15.30 9.07 -10.69
N LYS A 284 -15.66 9.53 -9.50
CA LYS A 284 -15.57 10.93 -9.10
C LYS A 284 -14.12 11.31 -8.83
N ILE A 285 -13.53 12.06 -9.76
CA ILE A 285 -12.11 12.49 -9.73
C ILE A 285 -11.71 13.27 -8.46
N ASN A 286 -12.65 14.02 -7.87
CA ASN A 286 -12.40 14.90 -6.72
C ASN A 286 -12.95 14.35 -5.40
N SER A 287 -13.33 13.06 -5.34
CA SER A 287 -13.74 12.44 -4.07
C SER A 287 -12.57 12.38 -3.11
N SER A 288 -12.72 13.04 -1.96
CA SER A 288 -11.69 13.10 -0.94
C SER A 288 -11.95 12.12 0.20
N ASP A 289 -10.89 11.68 0.85
CA ASP A 289 -10.98 10.87 2.08
C ASP A 289 -11.42 11.71 3.30
N LYS A 290 -11.47 11.08 4.48
CA LYS A 290 -11.80 11.75 5.75
C LYS A 290 -10.89 12.94 6.08
N GLU A 291 -9.64 12.93 5.64
CA GLU A 291 -8.69 14.02 5.80
C GLU A 291 -8.78 15.07 4.68
N ARG A 292 -9.80 15.00 3.83
CA ARG A 292 -9.98 15.85 2.65
C ARG A 292 -8.83 15.72 1.63
N ARG A 293 -8.06 14.63 1.65
CA ARG A 293 -7.04 14.38 0.63
C ARG A 293 -7.72 13.89 -0.64
N SER A 294 -7.59 14.66 -1.72
CA SER A 294 -8.05 14.25 -3.04
C SER A 294 -7.12 13.18 -3.66
N PRO A 295 -7.55 12.45 -4.71
CA PRO A 295 -6.70 11.49 -5.39
C PRO A 295 -5.41 12.13 -5.91
N LEU A 296 -5.48 13.40 -6.34
CA LEU A 296 -4.32 14.17 -6.76
C LEU A 296 -3.33 14.42 -5.62
N HIS A 297 -3.77 14.64 -4.38
CA HIS A 297 -2.86 14.76 -3.22
C HIS A 297 -2.07 13.47 -3.00
N LYS A 298 -2.75 12.32 -3.10
CA LYS A 298 -2.13 11.00 -2.90
C LYS A 298 -1.12 10.70 -4.01
N ALA A 299 -1.50 10.88 -5.28
CA ALA A 299 -0.60 10.71 -6.43
C ALA A 299 0.60 11.66 -6.36
N ALA A 300 0.38 12.91 -5.95
CA ALA A 300 1.42 13.92 -5.75
C ALA A 300 2.40 13.54 -4.63
N ARG A 301 1.89 13.13 -3.45
CA ARG A 301 2.72 12.63 -2.34
C ARG A 301 3.54 11.42 -2.77
N ASN A 302 2.97 10.55 -3.59
CA ASN A 302 3.64 9.36 -4.08
C ASN A 302 4.60 9.58 -5.26
N VAL A 303 4.63 10.79 -5.83
CA VAL A 303 5.46 11.17 -6.98
C VAL A 303 5.11 10.36 -8.26
N GLN A 304 3.83 10.03 -8.44
CA GLN A 304 3.36 9.30 -9.62
C GLN A 304 3.04 10.28 -10.77
N LEU A 305 4.05 10.58 -11.60
CA LEU A 305 3.91 11.57 -12.68
C LEU A 305 2.79 11.24 -13.68
N LYS A 306 2.82 10.04 -14.27
CA LYS A 306 1.84 9.63 -15.29
C LYS A 306 0.41 9.67 -14.74
N LEU A 307 0.24 9.30 -13.46
CA LEU A 307 -1.06 9.29 -12.81
C LEU A 307 -1.54 10.71 -12.51
N ALA A 308 -0.66 11.59 -12.01
CA ALA A 308 -0.98 13.00 -11.81
C ALA A 308 -1.40 13.68 -13.12
N GLU A 309 -0.69 13.45 -14.23
CA GLU A 309 -1.07 13.97 -15.55
C GLU A 309 -2.45 13.50 -15.98
N LEU A 310 -2.74 12.20 -15.85
CA LEU A 310 -4.03 11.62 -16.18
C LEU A 310 -5.16 12.23 -15.35
N LEU A 311 -4.97 12.39 -14.03
CA LEU A 311 -5.97 13.00 -13.15
C LEU A 311 -6.24 14.47 -13.54
N LEU A 312 -5.18 15.21 -13.86
CA LEU A 312 -5.28 16.61 -14.29
C LEU A 312 -6.00 16.76 -15.62
N ASP A 313 -5.74 15.86 -16.57
CA ASP A 313 -6.41 15.86 -17.87
C ASP A 313 -7.92 15.55 -17.75
N HIS A 314 -8.34 14.81 -16.71
CA HIS A 314 -9.75 14.54 -16.39
C HIS A 314 -10.37 15.57 -15.43
N GLY A 315 -9.69 16.70 -15.18
CA GLY A 315 -10.24 17.83 -14.44
C GLY A 315 -10.16 17.71 -12.91
N ALA A 316 -9.15 16.99 -12.38
CA ALA A 316 -8.84 17.02 -10.95
C ALA A 316 -8.57 18.46 -10.46
N ASP A 317 -9.07 18.78 -9.27
CA ASP A 317 -8.82 20.10 -8.68
C ASP A 317 -7.37 20.22 -8.19
N ILE A 318 -6.60 21.01 -8.93
CA ILE A 318 -5.19 21.29 -8.70
C ILE A 318 -4.96 21.96 -7.34
N ASN A 319 -5.93 22.77 -6.89
CA ASN A 319 -5.79 23.62 -5.72
C ASN A 319 -6.69 23.17 -4.56
N ALA A 320 -7.13 21.91 -4.59
CA ALA A 320 -7.79 21.31 -3.45
C ALA A 320 -6.89 21.44 -2.20
N ILE A 321 -7.51 21.64 -1.04
CA ILE A 321 -6.80 21.72 0.23
C ILE A 321 -7.25 20.58 1.13
N ASP A 322 -6.27 19.88 1.70
CA ASP A 322 -6.54 18.86 2.72
C ASP A 322 -6.86 19.49 4.08
N TYR A 323 -7.15 18.65 5.08
CA TYR A 323 -7.43 19.10 6.45
C TYR A 323 -6.28 19.89 7.08
N ASN A 324 -5.04 19.60 6.69
CA ASN A 324 -3.84 20.27 7.17
C ASN A 324 -3.54 21.58 6.42
N GLY A 325 -4.41 21.99 5.49
CA GLY A 325 -4.21 23.16 4.65
C GLY A 325 -3.10 22.99 3.62
N CYS A 326 -2.69 21.74 3.35
CA CYS A 326 -1.74 21.42 2.30
C CYS A 326 -2.48 21.26 0.97
N SER A 327 -1.88 21.83 -0.07
CA SER A 327 -2.21 21.60 -1.48
C SER A 327 -1.46 20.38 -2.03
N PRO A 328 -1.84 19.83 -3.20
CA PRO A 328 -1.11 18.74 -3.85
C PRO A 328 0.36 19.10 -4.09
N LEU A 329 0.64 20.36 -4.46
CA LEU A 329 2.00 20.86 -4.64
C LEU A 329 2.82 20.77 -3.35
N SER A 330 2.27 21.17 -2.20
CA SER A 330 2.96 21.02 -0.91
C SER A 330 3.14 19.56 -0.51
N SER A 331 2.22 18.66 -0.88
CA SER A 331 2.39 17.23 -0.62
C SER A 331 3.58 16.64 -1.38
N VAL A 332 3.85 17.05 -2.63
CA VAL A 332 5.07 16.66 -3.36
C VAL A 332 6.32 17.21 -2.67
N LEU A 333 6.28 18.47 -2.23
CA LEU A 333 7.43 19.11 -1.58
C LEU A 333 7.78 18.46 -0.25
N GLN A 334 6.79 17.96 0.49
CA GLN A 334 7.03 17.20 1.73
C GLN A 334 7.63 15.82 1.46
N SER A 335 7.25 15.15 0.35
CA SER A 335 7.77 13.83 0.01
C SER A 335 9.05 13.86 -0.84
N SER A 336 9.49 15.03 -1.31
CA SER A 336 10.62 15.15 -2.25
C SER A 336 11.94 14.62 -1.70
N VAL A 337 12.15 14.69 -0.38
CA VAL A 337 13.34 14.18 0.31
C VAL A 337 13.35 12.65 0.30
N VAL A 338 12.22 12.05 0.70
CA VAL A 338 12.09 10.60 0.84
C VAL A 338 12.14 9.90 -0.53
N ARG A 339 11.67 10.57 -1.59
CA ARG A 339 11.48 9.97 -2.92
C ARG A 339 12.26 10.67 -4.03
N GLN A 340 13.49 11.12 -3.78
CA GLN A 340 14.31 11.81 -4.79
C GLN A 340 14.47 11.02 -6.09
N GLY A 341 14.66 9.70 -5.97
CA GLY A 341 14.89 8.85 -7.13
C GLY A 341 13.64 8.60 -7.99
N TRP A 342 12.50 9.20 -7.66
CA TRP A 342 11.26 9.20 -8.47
C TRP A 342 11.04 10.53 -9.22
N GLU A 343 12.06 11.39 -9.28
CA GLU A 343 12.01 12.65 -10.03
C GLU A 343 10.87 13.62 -9.61
N PRO A 344 10.78 14.02 -8.32
CA PRO A 344 9.70 14.89 -7.82
C PRO A 344 9.59 16.24 -8.53
N HIS A 345 10.71 16.72 -9.08
CA HIS A 345 10.78 17.93 -9.89
C HIS A 345 9.80 17.91 -11.08
N ARG A 346 9.55 16.76 -11.71
CA ARG A 346 8.62 16.64 -12.85
C ARG A 346 7.16 16.79 -12.43
N VAL A 347 6.79 16.26 -11.27
CA VAL A 347 5.43 16.43 -10.72
C VAL A 347 5.21 17.89 -10.30
N VAL A 348 6.21 18.52 -9.67
CA VAL A 348 6.16 19.96 -9.36
C VAL A 348 6.03 20.81 -10.62
N GLN A 349 6.78 20.48 -11.67
CA GLN A 349 6.73 21.15 -12.98
C GLN A 349 5.33 21.08 -13.60
N THR A 350 4.74 19.87 -13.67
CA THR A 350 3.41 19.66 -14.25
C THR A 350 2.33 20.40 -13.47
N LEU A 351 2.34 20.34 -12.14
CA LEU A 351 1.41 21.07 -11.29
C LEU A 351 1.51 22.59 -11.49
N LEU A 352 2.72 23.16 -11.51
CA LEU A 352 2.92 24.59 -11.73
C LEU A 352 2.53 25.04 -13.15
N ASN A 353 2.73 24.19 -14.16
CA ASN A 353 2.35 24.49 -15.53
C ASN A 353 0.84 24.40 -15.78
N ARG A 354 0.11 23.60 -15.00
CA ARG A 354 -1.36 23.54 -15.03
C ARG A 354 -2.02 24.59 -14.12
N GLY A 355 -1.22 25.40 -13.42
CA GLY A 355 -1.68 26.56 -12.65
C GLY A 355 -1.96 26.29 -11.18
N SER A 356 -1.16 25.41 -10.56
CA SER A 356 -1.11 25.29 -9.11
C SER A 356 -0.79 26.63 -8.44
N ILE A 357 -1.44 26.88 -7.31
CA ILE A 357 -1.11 28.00 -6.43
C ILE A 357 0.32 27.83 -5.95
N LYS A 358 1.08 28.91 -6.05
CA LYS A 358 2.48 28.96 -5.62
C LYS A 358 2.54 29.03 -4.10
N VAL A 359 3.61 28.49 -3.52
CA VAL A 359 3.89 28.60 -2.09
C VAL A 359 4.00 30.08 -1.69
N TRP A 360 3.56 30.46 -0.48
CA TRP A 360 3.73 31.82 0.00
C TRP A 360 5.24 32.17 0.07
N PRO A 361 5.70 33.30 -0.50
CA PRO A 361 7.10 33.74 -0.42
C PRO A 361 7.79 33.63 0.96
N GLN A 362 7.07 33.83 2.07
CA GLN A 362 7.66 33.71 3.42
C GLN A 362 7.92 32.25 3.85
N ALA A 363 7.19 31.30 3.27
CA ALA A 363 7.39 29.88 3.50
C ALA A 363 8.50 29.29 2.60
N LEU A 364 9.04 30.05 1.64
CA LEU A 364 10.11 29.57 0.75
C LEU A 364 11.36 29.14 1.52
N LEU A 365 11.69 29.77 2.66
CA LEU A 365 12.80 29.33 3.51
C LEU A 365 12.56 27.92 4.07
N LYS A 366 11.34 27.63 4.53
CA LYS A 366 10.98 26.30 5.04
C LYS A 366 10.98 25.24 3.94
N VAL A 367 10.54 25.61 2.73
CA VAL A 367 10.58 24.71 1.57
C VAL A 367 12.02 24.48 1.11
N LEU A 368 12.89 25.50 1.17
CA LEU A 368 14.31 25.34 0.86
C LEU A 368 14.98 24.37 1.83
N THR A 369 14.72 24.50 3.14
CA THR A 369 15.26 23.57 4.14
C THR A 369 14.75 22.15 3.92
N ALA A 370 13.47 22.00 3.58
CA ALA A 370 12.87 20.69 3.35
C ALA A 370 13.38 20.07 2.03
N CYS A 371 13.52 20.84 0.95
CA CYS A 371 13.87 20.34 -0.37
C CYS A 371 15.36 20.53 -0.73
N ALA A 372 16.24 20.79 0.23
CA ALA A 372 17.65 21.11 -0.01
C ALA A 372 18.37 20.00 -0.80
N GLU A 373 18.01 18.74 -0.55
CA GLU A 373 18.59 17.60 -1.25
C GLU A 373 18.07 17.43 -2.69
N ALA A 374 17.04 18.18 -3.09
CA ALA A 374 16.42 18.12 -4.42
C ALA A 374 16.54 19.46 -5.17
N PRO A 375 17.74 19.84 -5.66
CA PRO A 375 18.00 21.17 -6.23
C PRO A 375 17.15 21.46 -7.48
N LYS A 376 16.86 20.45 -8.31
CA LYS A 376 15.97 20.61 -9.48
C LYS A 376 14.56 21.06 -9.07
N THR A 377 14.04 20.53 -7.96
CA THR A 377 12.71 20.90 -7.46
C THR A 377 12.71 22.35 -6.96
N VAL A 378 13.79 22.74 -6.25
CA VAL A 378 14.02 24.12 -5.81
C VAL A 378 14.10 25.04 -7.02
N GLU A 379 14.89 24.68 -8.04
CA GLU A 379 15.03 25.47 -9.25
C GLU A 379 13.67 25.79 -9.91
N ILE A 380 12.86 24.75 -10.16
CA ILE A 380 11.55 24.87 -10.80
C ILE A 380 10.61 25.76 -9.97
N LEU A 381 10.58 25.55 -8.66
CA LEU A 381 9.77 26.34 -7.75
C LEU A 381 10.16 27.82 -7.80
N PHE A 382 11.45 28.11 -7.70
CA PHE A 382 11.99 29.46 -7.65
C PHE A 382 11.82 30.18 -8.97
N ASN A 383 11.99 29.46 -10.07
CA ASN A 383 11.74 29.92 -11.43
C ASN A 383 10.28 30.28 -11.70
N SER A 384 9.34 29.85 -10.85
CA SER A 384 7.96 30.28 -10.93
C SER A 384 7.72 31.70 -10.38
N TYR A 385 8.64 32.27 -9.58
CA TYR A 385 8.48 33.59 -8.96
C TYR A 385 9.17 34.70 -9.75
N THR A 386 8.56 35.89 -9.80
CA THR A 386 9.17 37.10 -10.37
C THR A 386 10.37 37.56 -9.57
N LEU A 387 10.25 37.53 -8.24
CA LEU A 387 11.25 37.98 -7.28
C LEU A 387 11.34 36.97 -6.15
N VAL A 388 12.56 36.62 -5.78
CA VAL A 388 12.88 35.72 -4.68
C VAL A 388 13.68 36.54 -3.68
N PRO A 389 13.16 36.78 -2.46
CA PRO A 389 13.91 37.50 -1.44
C PRO A 389 14.94 36.55 -0.80
N VAL A 390 16.11 36.45 -1.43
CA VAL A 390 17.26 35.75 -0.85
C VAL A 390 17.77 36.58 0.33
N THR A 391 18.02 35.93 1.47
CA THR A 391 18.56 36.58 2.67
C THR A 391 19.68 35.71 3.25
N TYR A 392 20.58 36.30 4.03
CA TYR A 392 21.68 35.58 4.71
C TYR A 392 21.22 34.34 5.49
N LYS A 393 20.01 34.37 6.06
CA LYS A 393 19.39 33.23 6.78
C LYS A 393 19.23 31.96 5.93
N TRP A 394 19.23 32.11 4.62
CA TRP A 394 19.09 30.99 3.70
C TRP A 394 20.39 30.23 3.51
N VAL A 395 21.52 30.93 3.61
CA VAL A 395 22.86 30.33 3.56
C VAL A 395 23.07 29.45 4.79
N GLU A 396 22.67 29.93 5.97
CA GLU A 396 22.75 29.19 7.24
C GLU A 396 21.80 27.99 7.31
N ALA A 397 20.74 27.97 6.48
CA ALA A 397 19.70 26.96 6.55
C ALA A 397 19.99 25.70 5.72
N ILE A 398 20.99 25.74 4.85
CA ILE A 398 21.37 24.61 3.98
C ILE A 398 22.52 23.83 4.65
N PRO A 399 22.40 22.50 4.83
CA PRO A 399 23.49 21.66 5.31
C PRO A 399 24.74 21.80 4.44
N GLU A 400 25.91 21.92 5.07
CA GLU A 400 27.19 22.14 4.38
C GLU A 400 27.50 21.04 3.36
N ASP A 401 27.17 19.78 3.68
CA ASP A 401 27.36 18.63 2.80
C ASP A 401 26.60 18.76 1.47
N ILE A 402 25.34 19.22 1.54
CA ILE A 402 24.48 19.43 0.37
C ILE A 402 24.95 20.63 -0.44
N PHE A 403 25.37 21.69 0.25
CA PHE A 403 25.93 22.87 -0.40
C PHE A 403 27.16 22.52 -1.23
N HIS A 404 28.05 21.68 -0.71
CA HIS A 404 29.23 21.22 -1.44
C HIS A 404 28.87 20.32 -2.64
N LEU A 405 27.86 19.46 -2.49
CA LEU A 405 27.40 18.58 -3.58
C LEU A 405 26.80 19.35 -4.76
N HIS A 406 26.06 20.43 -4.48
CA HIS A 406 25.36 21.23 -5.48
C HIS A 406 25.82 22.69 -5.51
N ARG A 407 27.14 22.88 -5.36
CA ARG A 407 27.77 24.19 -5.20
C ARG A 407 27.39 25.19 -6.29
N THR A 408 27.46 24.79 -7.56
CA THR A 408 27.17 25.67 -8.71
C THR A 408 25.74 26.21 -8.68
N PHE A 409 24.78 25.36 -8.29
CA PHE A 409 23.38 25.74 -8.20
C PHE A 409 23.15 26.73 -7.05
N TYR A 410 23.64 26.42 -5.84
CA TYR A 410 23.42 27.28 -4.68
C TYR A 410 24.18 28.62 -4.78
N GLU A 411 25.37 28.63 -5.37
CA GLU A 411 26.08 29.88 -5.67
C GLU A 411 25.27 30.77 -6.64
N SER A 412 24.61 30.18 -7.66
CA SER A 412 23.71 30.95 -8.54
C SER A 412 22.49 31.51 -7.81
N LEU A 413 21.90 30.73 -6.90
CA LEU A 413 20.77 31.18 -6.07
C LEU A 413 21.18 32.37 -5.18
N PHE A 414 22.33 32.29 -4.52
CA PHE A 414 22.82 33.36 -3.64
C PHE A 414 23.28 34.60 -4.41
N ALA A 415 23.74 34.45 -5.65
CA ALA A 415 24.10 35.58 -6.51
C ALA A 415 22.91 36.52 -6.83
N LEU A 416 21.68 36.06 -6.59
CA LEU A 416 20.44 36.87 -6.73
C LEU A 416 20.22 37.83 -5.56
N GLU A 417 21.01 37.74 -4.48
CA GLU A 417 20.91 38.68 -3.35
C GLU A 417 21.13 40.13 -3.85
N TYR A 418 20.12 40.98 -3.65
CA TYR A 418 20.11 42.40 -4.06
C TYR A 418 20.16 42.69 -5.56
N LYS A 419 19.89 41.72 -6.45
CA LYS A 419 19.84 41.94 -7.91
C LYS A 419 18.48 41.62 -8.53
N PRO A 420 18.02 42.40 -9.54
CA PRO A 420 16.91 41.98 -10.38
C PRO A 420 17.31 40.78 -11.23
N ARG A 421 16.35 39.89 -11.49
CA ARG A 421 16.50 38.76 -12.40
C ARG A 421 16.76 39.20 -13.84
N SER A 422 17.28 38.29 -14.66
CA SER A 422 17.47 38.53 -16.09
C SER A 422 16.17 38.97 -16.80
N LEU A 423 16.31 39.77 -17.86
CA LEU A 423 15.17 40.20 -18.70
C LEU A 423 14.41 38.98 -19.25
N GLN A 424 15.13 37.93 -19.62
CA GLN A 424 14.56 36.68 -20.10
C GLN A 424 13.65 36.02 -19.05
N HIS A 425 14.05 36.01 -17.77
CA HIS A 425 13.21 35.52 -16.68
C HIS A 425 11.95 36.36 -16.47
N LEU A 426 12.08 37.69 -16.53
CA LEU A 426 10.94 38.60 -16.43
C LEU A 426 9.94 38.36 -17.58
N CYS A 427 10.43 38.14 -18.80
CA CYS A 427 9.61 37.76 -19.94
C CYS A 427 8.90 36.42 -19.72
N ARG A 428 9.60 35.40 -19.23
CA ARG A 428 8.99 34.11 -18.86
C ARG A 428 7.86 34.29 -17.85
N SER A 429 8.13 35.03 -16.78
CA SER A 429 7.14 35.24 -15.72
C SER A 429 5.91 36.00 -16.22
N ALA A 430 6.11 37.01 -17.08
CA ALA A 430 5.03 37.75 -17.73
C ALA A 430 4.17 36.85 -18.64
N LEU A 431 4.79 36.04 -19.49
CA LEU A 431 4.10 35.10 -20.38
C LEU A 431 3.30 34.06 -19.59
N ARG A 432 3.92 33.43 -18.59
CA ARG A 432 3.24 32.46 -17.71
C ARG A 432 2.07 33.08 -16.95
N LYS A 433 2.19 34.35 -16.53
CA LYS A 433 1.09 35.09 -15.90
C LYS A 433 -0.09 35.30 -16.85
N GLN A 434 0.16 35.49 -18.15
CA GLN A 434 -0.89 35.62 -19.16
C GLN A 434 -1.55 34.27 -19.48
N PHE A 435 -0.77 33.20 -19.62
CA PHE A 435 -1.31 31.87 -19.98
C PHE A 435 -1.97 31.15 -18.80
N GLY A 436 -1.57 31.45 -17.55
CA GLY A 436 -2.20 30.92 -16.34
C GLY A 436 -2.21 29.38 -16.32
N LYS A 437 -3.41 28.79 -16.24
CA LYS A 437 -3.60 27.33 -16.19
C LYS A 437 -3.29 26.59 -17.50
N ASN A 438 -3.18 27.34 -18.60
CA ASN A 438 -3.03 26.79 -19.95
C ASN A 438 -1.59 26.83 -20.45
N CYS A 439 -0.59 26.97 -19.57
CA CYS A 439 0.82 27.01 -19.99
C CYS A 439 1.21 25.74 -20.76
N CYS A 440 0.80 24.55 -20.29
CA CYS A 440 1.08 23.28 -20.97
C CYS A 440 0.52 23.20 -22.40
N SER A 441 -0.60 23.84 -22.70
CA SER A 441 -1.27 23.71 -24.01
C SER A 441 -0.95 24.84 -24.98
N LEU A 442 -0.64 26.04 -24.46
CA LEU A 442 -0.39 27.23 -25.27
C LEU A 442 1.08 27.44 -25.61
N ILE A 443 2.00 27.10 -24.70
CA ILE A 443 3.45 27.29 -24.93
C ILE A 443 3.95 26.47 -26.13
N PRO A 444 3.57 25.18 -26.30
CA PRO A 444 3.99 24.40 -27.48
C PRO A 444 3.44 24.89 -28.82
N ARG A 445 2.43 25.79 -28.79
CA ARG A 445 1.85 26.38 -30.01
C ARG A 445 2.53 27.68 -30.41
N LEU A 446 3.45 28.20 -29.59
CA LEU A 446 4.18 29.42 -29.90
C LEU A 446 5.24 29.13 -30.98
N PRO A 447 5.47 30.05 -31.93
CA PRO A 447 6.53 29.93 -32.91
C PRO A 447 7.89 30.28 -32.29
N VAL A 448 8.32 29.51 -31.29
CA VAL A 448 9.61 29.68 -30.59
C VAL A 448 10.47 28.41 -30.72
N PRO A 449 11.80 28.52 -30.71
CA PRO A 449 12.70 27.38 -30.65
C PRO A 449 12.43 26.50 -29.42
N LYS A 450 12.60 25.18 -29.58
CA LYS A 450 12.41 24.18 -28.50
C LYS A 450 13.12 24.53 -27.17
N PRO A 451 14.37 25.02 -27.15
CA PRO A 451 15.03 25.39 -25.89
C PRO A 451 14.28 26.49 -25.12
N LEU A 452 13.70 27.47 -25.84
CA LEU A 452 12.90 28.53 -25.21
C LEU A 452 11.54 28.00 -24.75
N GLU A 453 10.95 27.04 -25.46
CA GLU A 453 9.74 26.36 -25.04
C GLU A 453 9.95 25.63 -23.70
N GLN A 454 11.04 24.88 -23.60
CA GLN A 454 11.47 24.16 -22.40
C GLN A 454 11.72 25.11 -21.22
N TYR A 455 12.41 26.23 -21.48
CA TYR A 455 12.61 27.30 -20.49
C TYR A 455 11.29 27.89 -19.96
N LEU A 456 10.32 28.13 -20.85
CA LEU A 456 9.00 28.62 -20.49
C LEU A 456 8.18 27.59 -19.69
N LEU A 457 8.39 26.30 -19.94
CA LEU A 457 7.78 25.17 -19.22
C LEU A 457 8.49 24.81 -17.91
N LEU A 458 9.46 25.61 -17.46
CA LEU A 458 10.22 25.39 -16.22
C LEU A 458 11.04 24.08 -16.25
N GLU A 459 11.64 23.71 -17.38
CA GLU A 459 12.67 22.67 -17.34
C GLU A 459 13.90 23.14 -16.55
N PRO A 460 14.53 22.27 -15.73
CA PRO A 460 15.69 22.64 -14.93
C PRO A 460 16.96 22.70 -15.79
N GLU A 461 17.66 23.83 -15.75
CA GLU A 461 18.94 24.09 -16.43
C GLU A 461 20.15 23.88 -15.50
N GLY A 462 19.91 23.76 -14.18
CA GLY A 462 20.95 23.56 -13.16
C GLY A 462 21.50 24.85 -12.54
N TYR A 463 20.92 26.01 -12.87
CA TYR A 463 21.26 27.32 -12.32
C TYR A 463 20.04 28.26 -12.35
N ILE A 464 20.11 29.37 -11.61
CA ILE A 464 19.02 30.35 -11.54
C ILE A 464 19.52 31.74 -11.98
N ASP A 465 18.92 32.25 -13.07
CA ASP A 465 19.17 33.58 -13.67
C ASP A 465 18.08 34.62 -13.38
#